data_AF-A0A836ST15-F1
#
_entry.id   AF-A0A836ST15-F1
#
_cell.length_a   1.000
_cell.length_b   1.000
_cell.length_c   1.000
_cell.angle_alpha   90.00
_cell.angle_beta   90.00
_cell.angle_gamma   90.00
#
_symmetry.space_group_name_H-M   'P 1'
#
loop_
_entity.id
_entity.type
_entity.pdbx_description
1 polymer ?
#
loop_
_entity_poly.entity_id
_entity_poly.type
_entity_poly.pdbx_seq_one_letter_code
_entity_poly.pdbx_strand_id
1 'polypeptide(L)'
;MQKIIALFLAVMFLVAGISAPAARAAQDAGAAAILSTMLPGVGEWYNRGWRGTYPWVECIAGYICCLVQISSVMDAANGNTDEGIRIDFWSAPVK
;
A
#
# COMPACT_ATOMS: atom_id res chain seq x y z
N MET A 1 -38.13 -22.89 5.76
CA MET A 1 -37.20 -22.10 6.61
C MET A 1 -35.73 -22.49 6.40
N GLN A 2 -35.34 -23.77 6.49
CA GLN A 2 -33.94 -24.21 6.28
C GLN A 2 -33.32 -23.77 4.92
N LYS A 3 -34.09 -23.83 3.83
CA LYS A 3 -33.62 -23.39 2.49
C LYS A 3 -33.34 -21.87 2.40
N ILE A 4 -34.07 -21.06 3.17
CA ILE A 4 -33.92 -19.61 3.20
C ILE A 4 -32.68 -19.24 4.01
N ILE A 5 -32.45 -19.92 5.13
CA ILE A 5 -31.25 -19.74 5.97
C ILE A 5 -29.99 -20.13 5.18
N ALA A 6 -30.02 -21.24 4.44
CA ALA A 6 -28.90 -21.66 3.59
C ALA A 6 -28.59 -20.65 2.48
N LEU A 7 -29.63 -20.05 1.87
CA LEU A 7 -29.47 -19.01 0.85
C LEU A 7 -28.81 -17.75 1.43
N PHE A 8 -29.26 -17.31 2.61
CA PHE A 8 -28.69 -16.13 3.28
C PHE A 8 -27.21 -16.34 3.64
N LEU A 9 -26.85 -17.52 4.17
CA LEU A 9 -25.46 -17.85 4.47
C LEU A 9 -24.61 -17.87 3.20
N ALA A 10 -25.09 -18.48 2.11
CA ALA A 10 -24.36 -18.53 0.85
C ALA A 10 -24.09 -17.13 0.26
N VAL A 11 -25.08 -16.22 0.31
CA VAL A 11 -24.91 -14.83 -0.13
C VAL A 11 -23.91 -14.09 0.76
N MET A 12 -23.97 -14.30 2.07
CA MET A 12 -23.06 -13.66 3.02
C MET A 12 -21.60 -14.12 2.82
N PHE A 13 -21.37 -15.41 2.54
CA PHE A 13 -20.05 -15.93 2.17
C PHE A 13 -19.56 -15.40 0.81
N LEU A 14 -20.46 -15.24 -0.18
CA LEU A 14 -20.12 -14.67 -1.48
C LEU A 14 -19.72 -13.19 -1.37
N VAL A 15 -20.44 -12.40 -0.55
CA VAL A 15 -20.12 -10.98 -0.33
C VAL A 15 -18.81 -10.83 0.45
N ALA A 16 -18.55 -11.69 1.44
CA ALA A 16 -17.30 -11.69 2.20
C ALA A 16 -16.06 -12.01 1.32
N GLY A 17 -16.23 -12.86 0.29
CA GLY A 17 -15.15 -13.20 -0.64
C GLY A 17 -14.73 -12.06 -1.58
N ILE A 18 -15.61 -11.08 -1.85
CA ILE A 18 -15.33 -9.95 -2.75
C ILE A 18 -14.65 -8.79 -1.99
N SER A 19 -14.81 -8.74 -0.67
CA SER A 19 -14.24 -7.71 0.20
C SER A 19 -12.83 -8.00 0.72
N ALA A 20 -12.23 -9.14 0.38
CA ALA A 20 -10.83 -9.38 0.72
C ALA A 20 -9.94 -8.47 -0.15
N PRO A 21 -9.21 -7.49 0.42
CA PRO A 21 -8.17 -6.82 -0.34
C PRO A 21 -7.20 -7.92 -0.76
N ALA A 22 -6.98 -8.05 -2.08
CA ALA A 22 -5.96 -8.94 -2.60
C ALA A 22 -4.63 -8.48 -2.00
N ALA A 23 -4.19 -9.14 -0.91
CA ALA A 23 -2.87 -8.98 -0.36
C ALA A 23 -1.89 -9.41 -1.46
N ARG A 24 -1.48 -8.44 -2.29
CA ARG A 24 -0.51 -8.66 -3.34
C ARG A 24 0.85 -8.71 -2.66
N ALA A 25 1.47 -9.87 -2.71
CA ALA A 25 2.88 -10.04 -2.39
C ALA A 25 3.69 -8.96 -3.13
N ALA A 26 4.66 -8.36 -2.44
CA ALA A 26 5.60 -7.41 -3.02
C ALA A 26 6.15 -7.97 -4.34
N GLN A 27 6.07 -7.21 -5.43
CA GLN A 27 6.44 -7.69 -6.76
C GLN A 27 7.95 -8.03 -6.83
N ASP A 28 8.80 -7.17 -6.25
CA ASP A 28 10.22 -7.38 -5.97
C ASP A 28 10.67 -6.27 -5.01
N ALA A 29 11.13 -6.63 -3.81
CA ALA A 29 11.51 -5.67 -2.76
C ALA A 29 12.72 -4.80 -3.17
N GLY A 30 13.66 -5.35 -3.94
CA GLY A 30 14.82 -4.61 -4.43
C GLY A 30 14.41 -3.59 -5.49
N ALA A 31 13.54 -3.99 -6.42
CA ALA A 31 13.00 -3.06 -7.42
C ALA A 31 12.18 -1.94 -6.77
N ALA A 32 11.34 -2.26 -5.79
CA ALA A 32 10.54 -1.29 -5.04
C ALA A 32 11.44 -0.26 -4.32
N ALA A 33 12.49 -0.72 -3.64
CA ALA A 33 13.44 0.15 -2.95
C ALA A 33 14.17 1.08 -3.94
N ILE A 34 14.67 0.56 -5.07
CA ILE A 34 15.34 1.37 -6.09
C ILE A 34 14.39 2.43 -6.65
N LEU A 35 13.14 2.06 -6.93
CA LEU A 35 12.13 3.00 -7.40
C LEU A 35 11.91 4.14 -6.40
N SER A 36 11.75 3.84 -5.10
CA SER A 36 11.60 4.87 -4.07
C SER A 36 12.87 5.69 -3.81
N THR A 37 14.08 5.17 -4.11
CA THR A 37 15.32 5.98 -4.03
C THR A 37 15.39 7.04 -5.12
N MET A 38 14.90 6.73 -6.32
CA MET A 38 14.89 7.66 -7.45
C MET A 38 13.74 8.65 -7.33
N LEU A 39 12.56 8.14 -6.96
CA LEU A 39 11.30 8.88 -6.88
C LEU A 39 10.54 8.44 -5.62
N PRO A 40 10.55 9.23 -4.54
CA PRO A 40 9.84 8.89 -3.30
C PRO A 40 8.36 8.58 -3.54
N GLY A 41 7.88 7.49 -2.94
CA GLY A 41 6.52 6.95 -3.05
C GLY A 41 6.33 5.93 -4.18
N VAL A 42 7.23 5.91 -5.18
CA VAL A 42 7.02 5.12 -6.40
C VAL A 42 7.17 3.62 -6.16
N GLY A 43 8.00 3.22 -5.20
CA GLY A 43 8.10 1.81 -4.80
C GLY A 43 6.80 1.25 -4.19
N GLU A 44 6.06 2.07 -3.44
CA GLU A 44 4.75 1.69 -2.89
C GLU A 44 3.66 1.65 -3.97
N TRP A 45 3.73 2.59 -4.92
CA TRP A 45 2.88 2.55 -6.12
C TRP A 45 3.16 1.31 -6.99
N TYR A 46 4.42 0.90 -7.09
CA TYR A 46 4.84 -0.36 -7.72
C TYR A 46 4.32 -1.59 -6.97
N ASN A 47 4.43 -1.63 -5.64
CA ASN A 47 3.90 -2.73 -4.82
C ASN A 47 2.39 -2.90 -4.98
N ARG A 48 1.65 -1.80 -5.22
CA ARG A 48 0.22 -1.84 -5.58
C ARG A 48 -0.06 -2.36 -7.00
N GLY A 49 0.96 -2.58 -7.81
CA GLY A 49 0.85 -2.88 -9.24
C GLY A 49 0.36 -1.68 -10.03
N TRP A 50 0.89 -0.49 -9.72
CA TRP A 50 0.62 0.78 -10.42
C TRP A 50 -0.84 1.26 -10.32
N ARG A 51 -1.53 0.84 -9.26
CA ARG A 51 -2.91 1.24 -8.96
C ARG A 51 -2.95 2.45 -8.02
N GLY A 52 -4.01 3.24 -8.14
CA GLY A 52 -4.18 4.49 -7.40
C GLY A 52 -3.50 5.68 -8.08
N THR A 53 -3.37 6.77 -7.34
CA THR A 53 -2.76 8.01 -7.83
C THR A 53 -1.24 7.94 -7.71
N TYR A 54 -0.53 8.52 -8.70
CA TYR A 54 0.91 8.68 -8.63
C TYR A 54 1.29 9.56 -7.41
N PRO A 55 2.36 9.22 -6.65
CA PRO A 55 2.72 9.86 -5.38
C PRO A 55 3.44 11.21 -5.58
N TRP A 56 2.83 12.14 -6.33
CA TRP A 56 3.44 13.44 -6.66
C TRP A 56 3.86 14.24 -5.42
N VAL A 57 3.02 14.22 -4.37
CA VAL A 57 3.27 14.98 -3.15
C VAL A 57 4.43 14.39 -2.35
N GLU A 58 4.52 13.06 -2.30
CA GLU A 58 5.62 12.37 -1.63
C GLU A 58 6.94 12.53 -2.38
N CYS A 59 6.91 12.51 -3.72
CA CYS A 59 8.06 12.88 -4.56
C CYS A 59 8.58 14.28 -4.20
N ILE A 60 7.70 15.30 -4.16
CA ILE A 60 8.08 16.68 -3.83
C ILE A 60 8.62 16.76 -2.40
N ALA A 61 7.92 16.14 -1.44
CA ALA A 61 8.31 16.15 -0.04
C ALA A 61 9.64 15.43 0.20
N GLY A 62 9.90 14.30 -0.47
CA GLY A 62 11.14 13.54 -0.34
C GLY A 62 12.35 14.26 -0.95
N TYR A 63 12.18 15.04 -2.02
CA TYR A 63 13.26 15.90 -2.52
C TYR A 63 13.59 17.06 -1.57
N ILE A 64 12.61 17.56 -0.83
CA ILE A 64 12.79 18.64 0.15
C ILE A 64 13.33 18.09 1.47
N CYS A 65 12.92 16.88 1.85
CA CYS A 65 13.22 16.24 3.12
C CYS A 65 13.72 14.81 2.91
N CYS A 66 15.03 14.62 3.04
CA CYS A 66 15.68 13.31 2.88
C CYS A 66 15.12 12.21 3.81
N LEU A 67 14.52 12.59 4.95
CA LEU A 67 13.90 11.63 5.87
C LEU A 67 12.60 11.03 5.30
N VAL A 68 11.84 11.80 4.52
CA VAL A 68 10.64 11.30 3.80
C VAL A 68 11.07 10.38 2.65
N GLN A 69 12.19 10.67 2.00
CA GLN A 69 12.76 9.78 1.00
C GLN A 69 13.22 8.45 1.62
N ILE A 70 13.91 8.48 2.77
CA ILE A 70 14.34 7.26 3.46
C ILE A 70 13.14 6.44 3.94
N SER A 71 12.12 7.08 4.52
CA SER A 71 10.91 6.36 4.96
C SER A 71 10.22 5.67 3.80
N SER A 72 10.05 6.36 2.67
CA SER A 72 9.43 5.76 1.48
C SER A 72 10.24 4.60 0.91
N VAL A 73 11.58 4.65 0.95
CA VAL A 73 12.42 3.52 0.55
C VAL A 73 12.21 2.32 1.47
N MET A 74 12.14 2.55 2.78
CA MET A 74 11.90 1.47 3.76
C MET A 74 10.49 0.88 3.61
N ASP A 75 9.48 1.70 3.40
CA ASP A 75 8.11 1.25 3.18
C ASP A 75 7.98 0.46 1.88
N ALA A 76 8.61 0.94 0.80
CA ALA A 76 8.67 0.21 -0.46
C ALA A 76 9.39 -1.15 -0.30
N ALA A 77 10.51 -1.19 0.42
CA ALA A 77 11.25 -2.42 0.70
C ALA A 77 10.44 -3.41 1.56
N ASN A 78 9.62 -2.89 2.47
CA ASN A 78 8.71 -3.69 3.31
C ASN A 78 7.46 -4.19 2.57
N GLY A 79 7.29 -3.84 1.28
CA GLY A 79 6.13 -4.25 0.50
C GLY A 79 4.87 -3.43 0.81
N ASN A 80 5.03 -2.25 1.41
CA ASN A 80 3.90 -1.41 1.81
C ASN A 80 3.13 -0.90 0.58
N THR A 81 1.82 -0.70 0.76
CA THR A 81 0.89 -0.37 -0.33
C THR A 81 -0.05 0.79 -0.01
N ASP A 82 0.24 1.58 1.03
CA ASP A 82 -0.63 2.67 1.46
C ASP A 82 -0.62 3.90 0.53
N GLU A 83 -1.80 4.44 0.24
CA GLU A 83 -2.00 5.57 -0.69
C GLU A 83 -1.91 6.95 -0.01
N GLY A 84 -1.85 6.97 1.32
CA GLY A 84 -1.72 8.20 2.09
C GLY A 84 -0.28 8.69 2.14
N ILE A 85 -0.07 10.01 2.01
CA ILE A 85 1.23 10.63 2.26
C ILE A 85 1.54 10.46 3.74
N ARG A 86 2.49 9.58 4.05
CA ARG A 86 2.89 9.32 5.43
C ARG A 86 4.09 10.17 5.77
N ILE A 87 3.80 11.30 6.43
CA ILE A 87 4.79 12.05 7.21
C ILE A 87 4.99 11.37 8.60
N ASP A 88 4.56 10.11 8.73
CA ASP A 88 4.42 9.40 9.99
C ASP A 88 5.73 9.00 10.65
N PHE A 89 6.88 9.17 9.97
CA PHE A 89 8.17 9.18 10.64
C PHE A 89 8.19 10.19 11.81
N TRP A 90 7.39 11.26 11.74
CA TRP A 90 7.33 12.32 12.76
C TRP A 90 6.01 12.41 13.53
N SER A 91 4.86 12.00 12.98
CA SER A 91 3.55 12.10 13.67
C SER A 91 3.18 10.91 14.55
N ALA A 92 3.69 9.71 14.25
CA ALA A 92 3.44 8.52 15.05
C ALA A 92 4.48 7.44 14.71
N PRO A 93 5.64 7.39 15.41
CA PRO A 93 6.48 6.21 15.33
C PRO A 93 5.63 5.00 15.74
N VAL A 94 5.68 3.97 14.90
CA VAL A 94 4.91 2.74 14.99
C VAL A 94 4.80 2.26 16.44
N LYS A 95 3.57 2.00 16.92
CA LYS A 95 3.36 1.15 18.09
C LYS A 95 3.53 -0.31 17.70
#